data_AF-A0AAD7JP72-F1
#
_entry.id   AF-A0AAD7JP72-F1
#
_cell.length_a   1.000
_cell.length_b   1.000
_cell.length_c   1.000
_cell.angle_alpha   90.00
_cell.angle_beta   90.00
_cell.angle_gamma   90.00
#
_symmetry.space_group_name_H-M   'P 1'
#
loop_
_entity.id
_entity.type
_entity.pdbx_description
1 polymer ?
#
loop_
_entity_poly.entity_id
_entity_poly.type
_entity_poly.pdbx_seq_one_letter_code
_entity_poly.pdbx_strand_id
1 'polypeptide(L)'
;MLTHASLRRLNLGCGGHGGNTGALLEYLTLPALQTLFIADFDVRLFSDFISRSAPPLEALTMHSPYVGWPAEAMEADFRRLPDLTDFELYCKGHFEGDGLDFLDTLAASRDFLPNLRNITMHRCSPDRAAYESIVTALTVWHKQMQLFNGHDRGPYGGDIPVDADIVAALRPLAAADGMHIRIGTRDANVI
;
A
#
# COMPACT_ATOMS: atom_id res chain seq x y z
N MET A 1 12.11 -25.36 -7.91
CA MET A 1 11.75 -24.33 -6.92
C MET A 1 12.89 -24.20 -5.93
N LEU A 2 13.37 -22.99 -5.69
CA LEU A 2 14.50 -22.70 -4.80
C LEU A 2 13.98 -22.19 -3.46
N THR A 3 14.37 -22.86 -2.37
CA THR A 3 13.98 -22.47 -1.02
C THR A 3 15.14 -21.82 -0.30
N HIS A 4 14.94 -20.62 0.24
CA HIS A 4 15.95 -19.94 1.06
C HIS A 4 15.42 -19.77 2.49
N ALA A 5 15.79 -20.70 3.37
CA ALA A 5 15.24 -20.80 4.73
C ALA A 5 15.63 -19.65 5.67
N SER A 6 16.65 -18.86 5.32
CA SER A 6 17.19 -17.79 6.18
C SER A 6 17.08 -16.39 5.57
N LEU A 7 16.56 -16.24 4.34
CA LEU A 7 16.48 -14.92 3.71
C LEU A 7 15.37 -14.12 4.40
N ARG A 8 15.75 -13.05 5.10
CA ARG A 8 14.81 -12.19 5.84
C ARG A 8 14.38 -10.96 5.06
N ARG A 9 15.14 -10.55 4.05
CA ARG A 9 14.87 -9.34 3.26
C ARG A 9 15.08 -9.60 1.78
N LEU A 10 14.13 -9.17 0.97
CA LEU A 10 14.21 -9.25 -0.49
C LEU A 10 13.78 -7.92 -1.09
N ASN A 11 14.57 -7.41 -2.03
CA ASN A 11 14.25 -6.21 -2.79
C ASN A 11 14.27 -6.54 -4.28
N LEU A 12 13.09 -6.47 -4.89
CA LEU A 12 12.83 -6.66 -6.32
C LEU A 12 12.42 -5.33 -6.97
N GLY A 13 13.18 -4.27 -6.67
CA GLY A 13 13.03 -2.97 -7.31
C GLY A 13 13.88 -2.84 -8.55
N CYS A 14 13.26 -2.60 -9.70
CA CYS A 14 13.99 -2.28 -10.93
C CYS A 14 14.30 -0.78 -11.00
N GLY A 15 15.58 -0.44 -11.12
CA GLY A 15 16.07 0.93 -11.35
C GLY A 15 15.80 1.45 -12.77
N GLY A 16 14.53 1.49 -13.20
CA GLY A 16 14.12 2.21 -14.42
C GLY A 16 13.99 1.41 -15.72
N HIS A 17 13.94 0.07 -15.67
CA HIS A 17 13.70 -0.77 -16.84
C HIS A 17 12.48 -1.65 -16.59
N GLY A 18 11.42 -1.46 -17.39
CA GLY A 18 10.08 -2.05 -17.21
C GLY A 18 9.98 -3.56 -17.44
N GLY A 19 10.83 -4.35 -16.78
CA GLY A 19 10.68 -5.79 -16.68
C GLY A 19 9.80 -6.17 -15.48
N ASN A 20 9.05 -7.27 -15.59
CA ASN A 20 8.31 -7.85 -14.48
C ASN A 20 9.30 -8.40 -13.44
N THR A 21 9.77 -7.54 -12.52
CA THR A 21 10.69 -7.93 -11.45
C THR A 21 10.07 -8.94 -10.48
N GLY A 22 8.74 -9.03 -10.45
CA GLY A 22 8.00 -10.06 -9.72
C GLY A 22 8.16 -11.47 -10.29
N ALA A 23 8.61 -11.64 -11.53
CA ALA A 23 8.79 -12.98 -12.13
C ALA A 23 9.76 -13.88 -11.34
N LEU A 24 10.72 -13.30 -10.61
CA LEU A 24 11.61 -14.09 -9.75
C LEU A 24 10.84 -14.82 -8.64
N LEU A 25 9.71 -14.28 -8.18
CA LEU A 25 8.90 -14.89 -7.13
C LEU A 25 8.38 -16.28 -7.54
N GLU A 26 8.14 -16.54 -8.83
CA GLU A 26 7.69 -17.84 -9.35
C GLU A 26 8.61 -18.99 -8.95
N TYR A 27 9.91 -18.71 -8.80
CA TYR A 27 10.92 -19.71 -8.55
C TYR A 27 11.34 -19.83 -7.08
N LEU A 28 10.82 -18.96 -6.20
CA LEU A 28 11.26 -18.84 -4.82
C LEU A 28 10.21 -19.31 -3.80
N THR A 29 10.72 -19.90 -2.72
CA THR A 29 10.00 -20.12 -1.46
C THR A 29 10.82 -19.52 -0.32
N LEU A 30 10.27 -18.54 0.39
CA LEU A 30 11.02 -17.72 1.37
C LEU A 30 10.30 -17.67 2.74
N PRO A 31 10.31 -18.77 3.51
CA PRO A 31 9.49 -18.91 4.72
C PRO A 31 9.95 -18.06 5.91
N ALA A 32 11.13 -17.44 5.83
CA ALA A 32 11.67 -16.54 6.85
C ALA A 32 11.67 -15.06 6.42
N LEU A 33 11.03 -14.74 5.30
CA LEU A 33 11.03 -13.38 4.75
C LEU A 33 10.20 -12.45 5.63
N GLN A 34 10.84 -11.39 6.14
CA GLN A 34 10.23 -10.38 6.98
C GLN A 34 10.03 -9.05 6.25
N THR A 35 10.86 -8.76 5.24
CA THR A 35 10.76 -7.52 4.46
C THR A 35 10.76 -7.83 2.97
N LEU A 36 9.74 -7.37 2.27
CA LEU A 36 9.63 -7.47 0.82
C LEU A 36 9.43 -6.09 0.22
N PHE A 37 10.37 -5.68 -0.62
CA PHE A 37 10.14 -4.61 -1.59
C PHE A 37 9.93 -5.25 -2.96
N ILE A 38 8.85 -4.89 -3.64
CA ILE A 38 8.56 -5.36 -4.99
C ILE A 38 8.01 -4.24 -5.86
N ALA A 39 8.59 -4.06 -7.04
CA ALA A 39 8.10 -3.13 -8.05
C ALA A 39 7.65 -3.87 -9.31
N ASP A 40 6.82 -3.22 -10.12
CA ASP A 40 6.44 -3.63 -11.48
C ASP A 40 6.14 -5.14 -11.55
N PHE A 41 5.21 -5.60 -10.72
CA PHE A 41 4.85 -7.02 -10.58
C PHE A 41 3.42 -7.29 -11.04
N ASP A 42 3.16 -8.53 -11.42
CA ASP A 42 1.80 -9.04 -11.61
C ASP A 42 1.26 -9.51 -10.26
N VAL A 43 0.10 -9.00 -9.87
CA VAL A 43 -0.59 -9.32 -8.61
C VAL A 43 -0.74 -10.83 -8.42
N ARG A 44 -1.02 -11.59 -9.49
CA ARG A 44 -1.17 -13.04 -9.41
C ARG A 44 0.12 -13.72 -8.94
N LEU A 45 1.28 -13.21 -9.37
CA LEU A 45 2.58 -13.73 -8.95
C LEU A 45 2.84 -13.45 -7.47
N PHE A 46 2.39 -12.29 -6.98
CA PHE A 46 2.42 -11.97 -5.56
C PHE A 46 1.51 -12.92 -4.78
N SER A 47 0.25 -13.08 -5.18
CA SER A 47 -0.71 -13.99 -4.51
C SER A 47 -0.19 -15.43 -4.45
N ASP A 48 0.32 -15.94 -5.57
CA ASP A 48 0.90 -17.29 -5.65
C ASP A 48 2.12 -17.43 -4.74
N PHE A 49 2.97 -16.40 -4.68
CA PHE A 49 4.14 -16.39 -3.81
C PHE A 49 3.76 -16.37 -2.32
N ILE A 50 2.81 -15.54 -1.90
CA ILE A 50 2.35 -15.48 -0.51
C ILE A 50 1.68 -16.80 -0.12
N SER A 51 0.83 -17.34 -0.99
CA SER A 51 0.18 -18.65 -0.78
C SER A 51 1.19 -19.78 -0.61
N ARG A 52 2.26 -19.78 -1.42
CA ARG A 52 3.30 -20.81 -1.40
C ARG A 52 4.30 -20.64 -0.25
N SER A 53 4.71 -19.42 0.06
CA SER A 53 5.79 -19.15 1.03
C SER A 53 5.28 -18.93 2.45
N ALA A 54 4.03 -18.47 2.63
CA ALA A 54 3.45 -18.00 3.88
C ALA A 54 4.46 -17.22 4.75
N PRO A 55 5.12 -16.18 4.19
CA PRO A 55 6.22 -15.52 4.87
C PRO A 55 5.69 -14.69 6.08
N PRO A 56 6.42 -14.65 7.21
CA PRO A 56 6.10 -13.79 8.34
C PRO A 56 6.52 -12.34 8.02
N LEU A 57 5.91 -11.75 6.99
CA LEU A 57 6.23 -10.39 6.55
C LEU A 57 5.80 -9.39 7.62
N GLU A 58 6.77 -8.59 8.07
CA GLU A 58 6.59 -7.43 8.94
C GLU A 58 6.45 -6.16 8.08
N ALA A 59 7.18 -6.08 6.96
CA ALA A 59 7.17 -4.92 6.08
C ALA A 59 7.00 -5.30 4.60
N LEU A 60 6.06 -4.63 3.93
CA LEU A 60 5.74 -4.83 2.52
C LEU A 60 5.67 -3.48 1.81
N THR A 61 6.58 -3.27 0.85
CA THR A 61 6.54 -2.12 -0.07
C THR A 61 6.22 -2.62 -1.47
N MET A 62 5.12 -2.13 -2.04
CA MET A 62 4.64 -2.51 -3.36
C MET A 62 4.62 -1.28 -4.26
N HIS A 63 5.33 -1.35 -5.37
CA HIS A 63 5.30 -0.32 -6.39
C HIS A 63 4.59 -0.88 -7.61
N SER A 64 3.27 -0.65 -7.68
CA SER A 64 2.46 -1.11 -8.80
C SER A 64 2.30 -0.02 -9.85
N PRO A 65 2.59 -0.31 -11.12
CA PRO A 65 2.25 0.60 -12.21
C PRO A 65 0.74 0.69 -12.46
N TYR A 66 -0.07 -0.26 -11.94
CA TYR A 66 -1.53 -0.27 -12.12
C TYR A 66 -2.23 -0.83 -10.87
N VAL A 67 -3.19 -0.11 -10.30
CA VAL A 67 -4.04 -0.63 -9.23
C VAL A 67 -5.18 -1.43 -9.87
N GLY A 68 -4.87 -2.66 -10.28
CA GLY A 68 -5.83 -3.65 -10.78
C GLY A 68 -5.84 -4.90 -9.91
N TRP A 69 -5.67 -4.72 -8.59
CA TRP A 69 -5.68 -5.80 -7.61
C TRP A 69 -7.13 -6.04 -7.17
N PRO A 70 -7.79 -7.13 -7.58
CA PRO A 70 -9.17 -7.38 -7.18
C PRO A 70 -9.28 -7.46 -5.65
N ALA A 71 -10.29 -6.82 -5.07
CA ALA A 71 -10.49 -6.78 -3.61
C ALA A 71 -10.42 -8.15 -2.95
N GLU A 72 -11.12 -9.14 -3.51
CA GLU A 72 -11.15 -10.52 -2.97
C GLU A 72 -9.76 -11.17 -2.93
N ALA A 73 -8.96 -10.95 -3.98
CA ALA A 73 -7.59 -11.47 -4.03
C ALA A 73 -6.71 -10.77 -3.00
N MET A 74 -6.88 -9.46 -2.83
CA MET A 74 -6.12 -8.69 -1.85
C MET A 74 -6.46 -9.09 -0.41
N GLU A 75 -7.75 -9.23 -0.09
CA GLU A 75 -8.19 -9.71 1.22
C GLU A 75 -7.58 -11.08 1.51
N ALA A 76 -7.65 -12.01 0.56
CA ALA A 76 -7.09 -13.35 0.72
C ALA A 76 -5.57 -13.32 0.96
N ASP A 77 -4.84 -12.44 0.29
CA ASP A 77 -3.40 -12.28 0.48
C ASP A 77 -3.06 -11.65 1.82
N PHE A 78 -3.75 -10.58 2.22
CA PHE A 78 -3.54 -9.95 3.51
C PHE A 78 -3.90 -10.85 4.69
N ARG A 79 -4.92 -11.73 4.57
CA ARG A 79 -5.20 -12.78 5.56
C ARG A 79 -4.03 -13.74 5.78
N ARG A 80 -3.12 -13.86 4.82
CA ARG A 80 -1.90 -14.68 4.94
C ARG A 80 -0.71 -13.92 5.53
N LEU A 81 -0.85 -12.62 5.80
CA LEU A 81 0.19 -11.74 6.32
C LEU A 81 -0.19 -11.14 7.69
N PRO A 82 -0.54 -11.95 8.70
CA PRO A 82 -1.01 -11.44 9.99
C PRO A 82 0.05 -10.66 10.78
N ASP A 83 1.32 -10.86 10.46
CA ASP A 83 2.47 -10.22 11.11
C ASP A 83 2.83 -8.85 10.52
N LEU A 84 2.14 -8.43 9.45
CA LEU A 84 2.45 -7.20 8.74
C LEU A 84 2.25 -5.99 9.67
N THR A 85 3.30 -5.21 9.88
CA THR A 85 3.30 -3.96 10.67
C THR A 85 3.41 -2.72 9.78
N ASP A 86 4.05 -2.84 8.63
CA ASP A 86 4.34 -1.72 7.74
C ASP A 86 3.94 -2.06 6.31
N PHE A 87 3.02 -1.27 5.76
CA PHE A 87 2.58 -1.41 4.37
C PHE A 87 2.79 -0.09 3.62
N GLU A 88 3.52 -0.16 2.53
CA GLU A 88 3.77 0.96 1.64
C GLU A 88 3.29 0.61 0.22
N LEU A 89 2.41 1.43 -0.32
CA LEU A 89 1.92 1.31 -1.68
C LEU A 89 2.33 2.54 -2.49
N TYR A 90 3.04 2.30 -3.60
CA TYR A 90 3.32 3.30 -4.60
C TYR A 90 2.48 3.02 -5.84
N CYS A 91 1.58 3.93 -6.14
CA CYS A 91 0.68 3.87 -7.28
C CYS A 91 1.22 4.75 -8.41
N LYS A 92 1.31 4.26 -9.65
CA LYS A 92 1.50 5.14 -10.81
C LYS A 92 0.16 5.29 -11.55
N GLY A 93 -0.76 6.11 -11.04
CA GLY A 93 -2.02 6.36 -11.75
C GLY A 93 -3.15 6.95 -10.91
N HIS A 94 -4.27 7.19 -11.58
CA HIS A 94 -5.54 7.59 -10.96
C HIS A 94 -6.17 6.38 -10.27
N PHE A 95 -6.75 6.60 -9.08
CA PHE A 95 -7.68 5.64 -8.48
C PHE A 95 -9.03 5.86 -9.17
N GLU A 96 -9.29 5.11 -10.23
CA GLU A 96 -10.62 5.04 -10.84
C GLU A 96 -11.08 3.57 -10.78
N GLY A 97 -12.38 3.34 -10.54
CA GLY A 97 -12.95 1.99 -10.47
C GLY A 97 -12.31 1.13 -9.37
N ASP A 98 -11.57 0.09 -9.78
CA ASP A 98 -10.91 -0.94 -8.95
C ASP A 98 -9.98 -0.37 -7.85
N GLY A 99 -9.54 0.90 -7.96
CA GLY A 99 -8.81 1.58 -6.89
C GLY A 99 -9.65 1.84 -5.62
N LEU A 100 -10.97 2.01 -5.75
CA LEU A 100 -11.88 2.20 -4.61
C LEU A 100 -12.03 0.91 -3.79
N ASP A 101 -12.15 -0.23 -4.48
CA ASP A 101 -12.20 -1.56 -3.88
C ASP A 101 -10.97 -1.86 -3.01
N PHE A 102 -9.80 -1.33 -3.38
CA PHE A 102 -8.60 -1.40 -2.57
C PHE A 102 -8.78 -0.69 -1.21
N LEU A 103 -9.30 0.54 -1.23
CA LEU A 103 -9.44 1.36 -0.02
C LEU A 103 -10.50 0.77 0.93
N ASP A 104 -11.59 0.27 0.38
CA ASP A 104 -12.64 -0.38 1.17
C ASP A 104 -12.14 -1.69 1.80
N THR A 105 -11.35 -2.47 1.05
CA THR A 105 -10.71 -3.69 1.58
C THR A 105 -9.66 -3.35 2.64
N LEU A 106 -8.89 -2.26 2.45
CA LEU A 106 -7.94 -1.78 3.45
C LEU A 106 -8.67 -1.31 4.72
N ALA A 107 -9.82 -0.64 4.59
CA ALA A 107 -10.68 -0.27 5.71
C ALA A 107 -11.14 -1.52 6.49
N ALA A 108 -11.60 -2.55 5.76
CA ALA A 108 -12.03 -3.83 6.33
C ALA A 108 -10.87 -4.69 6.88
N SER A 109 -9.63 -4.38 6.53
CA SER A 109 -8.47 -5.20 6.87
C SER A 109 -8.15 -5.33 8.35
N ARG A 110 -8.86 -4.62 9.24
CA ARG A 110 -8.62 -4.64 10.68
C ARG A 110 -8.73 -6.05 11.25
N ASP A 111 -9.65 -6.84 10.71
CA ASP A 111 -9.92 -8.18 11.18
C ASP A 111 -8.84 -9.19 10.78
N PHE A 112 -8.03 -8.88 9.77
CA PHE A 112 -7.03 -9.79 9.23
C PHE A 112 -5.60 -9.25 9.19
N LEU A 113 -5.38 -7.96 9.46
CA LEU A 113 -4.08 -7.32 9.67
C LEU A 113 -4.02 -6.65 11.06
N PRO A 114 -4.13 -7.43 12.15
CA PRO A 114 -4.24 -6.87 13.50
C PRO A 114 -2.99 -6.06 13.90
N ASN A 115 -1.82 -6.46 13.39
CA ASN A 115 -0.53 -5.87 13.73
C ASN A 115 -0.11 -4.68 12.85
N LEU A 116 -0.83 -4.39 11.76
CA LEU A 116 -0.46 -3.33 10.83
C LEU A 116 -0.47 -1.98 11.54
N ARG A 117 0.61 -1.23 11.59
CA ARG A 117 0.72 0.05 12.33
C ARG A 117 0.84 1.24 11.40
N ASN A 118 1.53 1.04 10.29
CA ASN A 118 1.89 2.09 9.34
C ASN A 118 1.36 1.73 7.96
N ILE A 119 0.57 2.64 7.40
CA ILE A 119 0.15 2.58 6.01
C ILE A 119 0.69 3.83 5.32
N THR A 120 1.47 3.63 4.28
CA THR A 120 2.01 4.71 3.46
C THR A 120 1.54 4.56 2.03
N MET A 121 0.92 5.60 1.48
CA MET A 121 0.45 5.60 0.09
C MET A 121 1.11 6.73 -0.68
N HIS A 122 1.76 6.42 -1.81
CA HIS A 122 2.51 7.35 -2.65
C HIS A 122 1.93 7.43 -4.05
N ARG A 123 1.76 8.66 -4.58
CA ARG A 123 1.34 8.91 -5.98
C ARG A 123 0.04 8.21 -6.41
N CYS A 124 -0.73 7.80 -5.42
CA CYS A 124 -2.11 7.42 -5.54
C CYS A 124 -2.83 8.76 -5.72
N SER A 125 -3.39 9.03 -6.90
CA SER A 125 -4.18 10.24 -7.17
C SER A 125 -5.66 9.92 -6.89
N PRO A 126 -6.12 9.87 -5.63
CA PRO A 126 -7.50 9.58 -5.28
C PRO A 126 -8.43 10.66 -5.80
N ASP A 127 -9.57 10.24 -6.33
CA ASP A 127 -10.72 11.11 -6.51
C ASP A 127 -11.41 11.38 -5.17
N ARG A 128 -12.51 12.14 -5.19
CA ARG A 128 -13.26 12.48 -3.98
C ARG A 128 -13.77 11.24 -3.25
N ALA A 129 -14.32 10.27 -3.98
CA ALA A 129 -14.87 9.04 -3.39
C ALA A 129 -13.76 8.23 -2.67
N ALA A 130 -12.58 8.16 -3.28
CA ALA A 130 -11.42 7.52 -2.68
C ALA A 130 -10.98 8.22 -1.37
N TYR A 131 -11.00 9.55 -1.32
CA TYR A 131 -10.73 10.25 -0.06
C TYR A 131 -11.77 9.96 1.02
N GLU A 132 -13.05 9.90 0.67
CA GLU A 132 -14.13 9.57 1.62
C GLU A 132 -13.97 8.13 2.17
N SER A 133 -13.57 7.17 1.33
CA SER A 133 -13.20 5.81 1.77
C SER A 133 -11.96 5.80 2.67
N ILE A 134 -10.93 6.60 2.37
CA ILE A 134 -9.73 6.74 3.23
C ILE A 134 -10.12 7.30 4.61
N VAL A 135 -10.95 8.34 4.66
CA VAL A 135 -11.45 8.92 5.92
C VAL A 135 -12.19 7.85 6.71
N THR A 136 -13.07 7.09 6.05
CA THR A 136 -13.82 6.00 6.69
C THR A 136 -12.88 4.93 7.23
N ALA A 137 -11.89 4.49 6.44
CA ALA A 137 -10.85 3.56 6.88
C ALA A 137 -10.14 4.09 8.14
N LEU A 138 -9.72 5.35 8.13
CA LEU A 138 -9.03 5.97 9.25
C LEU A 138 -9.90 6.08 10.51
N THR A 139 -11.21 6.32 10.38
CA THR A 139 -12.10 6.34 11.55
C THR A 139 -12.21 4.96 12.22
N VAL A 140 -12.09 3.89 11.45
CA VAL A 140 -12.09 2.50 11.95
C VAL A 140 -10.73 2.12 12.55
N TRP A 141 -9.66 2.77 12.10
CA TRP A 141 -8.27 2.47 12.42
C TRP A 141 -7.61 3.57 13.26
N HIS A 142 -7.41 3.35 14.57
CA HIS A 142 -6.60 4.25 15.42
C HIS A 142 -5.08 4.04 15.21
N LYS A 143 -4.55 4.29 14.00
CA LYS A 143 -3.15 4.00 13.64
C LYS A 143 -2.48 5.13 12.84
N GLN A 144 -1.18 5.00 12.57
CA GLN A 144 -0.41 6.00 11.82
C GLN A 144 -0.57 5.77 10.31
N MET A 145 -1.27 6.67 9.61
CA MET A 145 -1.41 6.60 8.15
C MET A 145 -0.81 7.82 7.49
N GLN A 146 0.19 7.63 6.63
CA GLN A 146 0.83 8.71 5.88
C GLN A 146 0.39 8.64 4.41
N LEU A 147 -0.35 9.65 3.94
CA LEU A 147 -0.82 9.71 2.56
C LEU A 147 -0.03 10.76 1.77
N PHE A 148 0.96 10.32 1.00
CA PHE A 148 1.76 11.20 0.15
C PHE A 148 1.16 11.30 -1.24
N ASN A 149 0.36 12.34 -1.45
CA ASN A 149 -0.12 12.70 -2.78
C ASN A 149 0.83 13.71 -3.45
N GLY A 150 2.02 13.24 -3.82
CA GLY A 150 3.06 14.06 -4.43
C GLY A 150 3.68 13.44 -5.67
N HIS A 151 3.44 14.04 -6.85
CA HIS A 151 4.21 13.76 -8.05
C HIS A 151 5.57 14.48 -7.99
N ASP A 152 6.69 13.76 -8.17
CA ASP A 152 7.95 14.44 -8.49
C ASP A 152 7.84 15.01 -9.92
N ARG A 153 7.59 16.32 -10.03
CA ARG A 153 8.01 17.21 -11.12
C ARG A 153 7.90 16.68 -12.57
N GLY A 154 6.80 16.02 -12.93
CA GLY A 154 6.43 15.71 -14.32
C GLY A 154 5.47 16.77 -14.91
N PRO A 155 5.24 16.81 -16.24
CA PRO A 155 4.34 17.78 -16.89
C PRO A 155 2.86 17.65 -16.48
N TYR A 156 2.51 16.58 -15.75
CA TYR A 156 1.19 16.34 -15.15
C TYR A 156 1.21 16.48 -13.61
N GLY A 157 2.35 16.88 -13.03
CA GLY A 157 2.54 17.06 -11.59
C GLY A 157 2.10 18.46 -11.14
N GLY A 158 0.79 18.66 -11.10
CA GLY A 158 0.19 19.72 -10.29
C GLY A 158 -0.08 19.20 -8.89
N ASP A 159 -0.05 20.07 -7.89
CA ASP A 159 -0.69 19.79 -6.59
C ASP A 159 -2.13 19.38 -6.88
N ILE A 160 -2.53 18.16 -6.53
CA ILE A 160 -3.94 17.80 -6.57
C ILE A 160 -4.57 18.50 -5.37
N PRO A 161 -5.42 19.53 -5.58
CA PRO A 161 -6.07 20.20 -4.47
C PRO A 161 -6.93 19.17 -3.73
N VAL A 162 -6.72 19.06 -2.42
CA VAL A 162 -7.62 18.31 -1.55
C VAL A 162 -8.72 19.26 -1.13
N ASP A 163 -9.99 18.85 -1.31
CA ASP A 163 -11.13 19.69 -0.96
C ASP A 163 -11.08 20.08 0.54
N ALA A 164 -11.46 21.33 0.84
CA ALA A 164 -11.34 21.89 2.18
C ALA A 164 -12.21 21.14 3.23
N ASP A 165 -13.31 20.53 2.81
CA ASP A 165 -14.18 19.69 3.63
C ASP A 165 -13.51 18.34 3.98
N ILE A 166 -12.78 17.73 3.06
CA ILE A 166 -11.96 16.53 3.33
C ILE A 166 -10.87 16.87 4.35
N VAL A 167 -10.17 18.00 4.17
CA VAL A 167 -9.17 18.48 5.14
C VAL A 167 -9.79 18.71 6.51
N ALA A 168 -10.99 19.31 6.55
CA ALA A 168 -11.72 19.53 7.80
C ALA A 168 -12.13 18.22 8.48
N ALA A 169 -12.49 17.18 7.72
CA ALA A 169 -12.85 15.86 8.25
C ALA A 169 -11.65 15.10 8.85
N LEU A 170 -10.46 15.29 8.29
CA LEU A 170 -9.23 14.61 8.73
C LEU A 170 -8.56 15.28 9.93
N ARG A 171 -8.73 16.60 10.12
CA ARG A 171 -8.11 17.34 11.24
C ARG A 171 -8.43 16.77 12.63
N PRO A 172 -9.70 16.45 12.97
CA PRO A 172 -10.01 15.81 14.25
C PRO A 172 -9.36 14.44 14.41
N LEU A 173 -9.19 13.68 13.31
CA LEU A 173 -8.55 12.37 13.33
C LEU A 173 -7.04 12.49 13.58
N ALA A 174 -6.37 13.44 12.92
CA ALA A 174 -4.96 13.73 13.16
C ALA A 174 -4.68 14.26 14.58
N ALA A 175 -5.67 14.88 15.23
CA ALA A 175 -5.58 15.35 16.61
C ALA A 175 -5.85 14.25 17.65
N ALA A 176 -6.36 13.08 17.24
CA ALA A 176 -6.55 11.93 18.12
C ALA A 176 -5.21 11.23 18.37
N ASP A 177 -4.93 10.87 19.64
CA ASP A 177 -3.66 10.29 20.07
C ASP A 177 -3.18 9.16 19.15
N GLY A 178 -2.01 9.36 18.53
CA GLY A 178 -1.29 8.34 17.78
C GLY A 178 -1.53 8.31 16.27
N MET A 179 -2.35 9.20 15.70
CA MET A 179 -2.60 9.24 14.25
C MET A 179 -1.82 10.38 13.56
N HIS A 180 -0.86 10.04 12.71
CA HIS A 180 -0.09 11.02 11.92
C HIS A 180 -0.56 11.04 10.47
N ILE A 181 -1.61 11.81 10.19
CA ILE A 181 -2.12 12.01 8.83
C ILE A 181 -1.29 13.09 8.15
N ARG A 182 -0.43 12.70 7.21
CA ARG A 182 0.22 13.64 6.30
C ARG A 182 -0.49 13.54 4.96
N ILE A 183 -1.01 14.65 4.46
CA ILE A 183 -1.54 14.79 3.09
C ILE A 183 -0.78 15.91 2.40
N GLY A 184 -0.30 15.69 1.19
CA GLY A 184 0.37 16.71 0.39
C GLY A 184 1.56 16.18 -0.41
N THR A 185 2.34 17.11 -0.95
CA THR A 185 3.60 16.78 -1.63
C THR A 185 4.69 16.45 -0.62
N ARG A 186 5.81 15.88 -1.09
CA ARG A 186 6.97 15.55 -0.24
C ARG A 186 7.49 16.76 0.56
N ASP A 187 7.20 17.98 0.08
CA ASP A 187 7.72 19.25 0.58
C ASP A 187 6.65 20.15 1.27
N ALA A 188 5.35 19.84 1.18
CA ALA A 188 4.28 20.62 1.80
C ALA A 188 3.27 19.72 2.53
N ASN A 189 3.13 19.93 3.84
CA ASN A 189 2.13 19.23 4.66
C ASN A 189 0.84 20.04 4.68
N VAL A 190 -0.29 19.40 4.38
CA VAL A 190 -1.63 20.01 4.43
C VAL A 190 -2.30 19.80 5.80
N ILE A 191 -1.90 18.76 6.54
CA ILE A 191 -2.40 18.39 7.89
C ILE A 191 -1.23 17.86 8.72
#